data_AF-A0A1B6MEQ8-F1
#
_entry.id   AF-A0A1B6MEQ8-F1
#
_cell.length_a   1.000
_cell.length_b   1.000
_cell.length_c   1.000
_cell.angle_alpha   90.00
_cell.angle_beta   90.00
_cell.angle_gamma   90.00
#
_symmetry.space_group_name_H-M   'P 1'
#
loop_
_entity.id
_entity.type
_entity.pdbx_description
1 polymer ?
#
loop_
_entity_poly.entity_id
_entity_poly.type
_entity_poly.pdbx_seq_one_letter_code
_entity_poly.pdbx_strand_id
1 'polypeptide(L)'
;RPGRQDEAHLPEVSQAEADAKLQADELRQQADTLRIKLHDSVAQIEKLENELKAANGEREVTETRCVNLNIALADKTKQLERTIAEHRSQKLSLETLIQCYKSQLEEKDKANQDQAAQLMKEVEGLRKQLREQAEPAMTVAVASPETETVAVTATTSTSARTDPPLLEREDGEGSEYIPEYSPSNSPVPSTPKPLLPLDKLLESSDNPHEFPGEREQLEGEVSGLRAELERSHKRAHHQAALLAETEQDAARKEQLIAVLKKEIGRLERCIQRQPHAQNTEYMKNIIFKFVTLETGEDRLQLVPVITTLLQLSPEETQRLTIIAKGQSPDSPAGWGSYFSSWR
;
A
#
# COMPACT_ATOMS: atom_id res chain seq x y z
N ARG A 1 91.66 87.55 -24.61
CA ARG A 1 90.60 87.04 -25.53
C ARG A 1 90.27 85.60 -25.14
N PRO A 2 89.04 85.13 -25.35
CA PRO A 2 88.49 83.93 -24.70
C PRO A 2 88.95 82.63 -25.38
N GLY A 3 88.75 81.45 -24.79
CA GLY A 3 88.21 81.14 -23.45
C GLY A 3 88.41 79.66 -23.14
N ARG A 4 88.53 79.29 -21.85
CA ARG A 4 88.54 77.89 -21.38
C ARG A 4 87.31 77.68 -20.47
N GLN A 5 86.37 76.85 -20.90
CA GLN A 5 85.21 76.41 -20.11
C GLN A 5 84.81 74.98 -20.53
N ASP A 6 85.70 73.98 -20.41
CA ASP A 6 85.45 72.61 -20.90
C ASP A 6 85.85 71.46 -19.96
N GLU A 7 86.26 71.74 -18.70
CA GLU A 7 86.73 70.68 -17.76
C GLU A 7 85.79 70.39 -16.57
N ALA A 8 84.61 71.03 -16.48
CA ALA A 8 83.69 70.85 -15.36
C ALA A 8 82.53 69.85 -15.59
N HIS A 9 82.15 69.56 -16.84
CA HIS A 9 80.93 68.76 -17.14
C HIS A 9 81.14 67.24 -17.24
N LEU A 10 82.39 66.76 -17.36
CA LEU A 10 82.68 65.33 -17.55
C LEU A 10 82.26 64.40 -16.38
N PRO A 11 82.48 64.73 -15.08
CA PRO A 11 82.08 63.83 -13.99
C PRO A 11 80.56 63.78 -13.78
N GLU A 12 79.87 64.89 -14.04
CA GLU A 12 78.42 65.03 -13.86
C GLU A 12 77.65 64.20 -14.91
N VAL A 13 78.12 64.21 -16.17
CA VAL A 13 77.62 63.32 -17.23
C VAL A 13 77.90 61.85 -16.92
N SER A 14 79.07 61.51 -16.37
CA SER A 14 79.40 60.12 -16.01
C SER A 14 78.52 59.56 -14.87
N GLN A 15 78.12 60.40 -13.90
CA GLN A 15 77.21 59.99 -12.83
C GLN A 15 75.79 59.80 -13.37
N ALA A 16 75.29 60.75 -14.18
CA ALA A 16 73.99 60.64 -14.83
C ALA A 16 73.88 59.40 -15.75
N GLU A 17 74.96 59.03 -16.44
CA GLU A 17 75.01 57.81 -17.26
C GLU A 17 74.96 56.53 -16.40
N ALA A 18 75.57 56.52 -15.22
CA ALA A 18 75.51 55.41 -14.28
C ALA A 18 74.09 55.25 -13.68
N ASP A 19 73.47 56.34 -13.26
CA ASP A 19 72.12 56.35 -12.70
C ASP A 19 71.08 55.94 -13.77
N ALA A 20 71.24 56.37 -15.02
CA ALA A 20 70.41 55.94 -16.14
C ALA A 20 70.56 54.44 -16.45
N LYS A 21 71.75 53.86 -16.30
CA LYS A 21 71.96 52.40 -16.45
C LYS A 21 71.27 51.62 -15.32
N LEU A 22 71.38 52.08 -14.08
CA LEU A 22 70.68 51.46 -12.94
C LEU A 22 69.16 51.49 -13.14
N GLN A 23 68.59 52.62 -13.57
CA GLN A 23 67.16 52.72 -13.89
C GLN A 23 66.76 51.79 -15.06
N ALA A 24 67.59 51.67 -16.10
CA ALA A 24 67.33 50.77 -17.22
C ALA A 24 67.34 49.29 -16.80
N ASP A 25 68.26 48.88 -15.92
CA ASP A 25 68.33 47.52 -15.40
C ASP A 25 67.23 47.23 -14.37
N GLU A 26 66.80 48.20 -13.56
CA GLU A 26 65.62 48.08 -12.71
C GLU A 26 64.34 47.88 -13.54
N LEU A 27 64.13 48.71 -14.57
CA LEU A 27 63.00 48.58 -15.49
C LEU A 27 63.00 47.24 -16.24
N ARG A 28 64.19 46.68 -16.57
CA ARG A 28 64.32 45.33 -17.13
C ARG A 28 63.89 44.26 -16.13
N GLN A 29 64.36 44.31 -14.89
CA GLN A 29 63.96 43.36 -13.84
C GLN A 29 62.44 43.44 -13.57
N GLN A 30 61.86 44.64 -13.56
CA GLN A 30 60.41 44.83 -13.46
C GLN A 30 59.67 44.23 -14.67
N ALA A 31 60.15 44.46 -15.89
CA ALA A 31 59.55 43.90 -17.11
C ALA A 31 59.61 42.36 -17.15
N ASP A 32 60.71 41.74 -16.74
CA ASP A 32 60.85 40.28 -16.69
C ASP A 32 60.01 39.68 -15.54
N THR A 33 59.91 40.36 -14.39
CA THR A 33 58.97 39.98 -13.31
C THR A 33 57.51 40.02 -13.79
N LEU A 34 57.13 41.03 -14.58
CA LEU A 34 55.79 41.12 -15.17
C LEU A 34 55.55 40.05 -16.24
N ARG A 35 56.56 39.69 -17.04
CA ARG A 35 56.49 38.57 -18.00
C ARG A 35 56.24 37.23 -17.33
N ILE A 36 56.96 36.94 -16.23
CA ILE A 36 56.77 35.71 -15.45
C ILE A 36 55.34 35.67 -14.90
N LYS A 37 54.88 36.72 -14.22
CA LYS A 37 53.51 36.82 -13.70
C LYS A 37 52.44 36.67 -14.79
N LEU A 38 52.67 37.24 -15.98
CA LEU A 38 51.78 37.08 -17.12
C LEU A 38 51.75 35.61 -17.57
N HIS A 39 52.89 34.95 -17.72
CA HIS A 39 52.98 33.54 -18.10
C HIS A 39 52.29 32.62 -17.07
N ASP A 40 52.54 32.84 -15.77
CA ASP A 40 51.86 32.11 -14.68
C ASP A 40 50.35 32.30 -14.72
N SER A 41 49.87 33.53 -15.00
CA SER A 41 48.44 33.82 -15.12
C SER A 41 47.81 33.14 -16.34
N VAL A 42 48.52 33.06 -17.47
CA VAL A 42 48.06 32.35 -18.68
C VAL A 42 47.99 30.85 -18.41
N ALA A 43 49.02 30.24 -17.81
CA ALA A 43 49.00 28.83 -17.46
C ALA A 43 47.88 28.49 -16.46
N GLN A 44 47.57 29.38 -15.52
CA GLN A 44 46.45 29.23 -14.59
C GLN A 44 45.08 29.37 -15.29
N ILE A 45 44.95 30.24 -16.30
CA ILE A 45 43.75 30.35 -17.14
C ILE A 45 43.56 29.06 -17.96
N GLU A 46 44.60 28.58 -18.65
CA GLU A 46 44.54 27.32 -19.42
C GLU A 46 44.15 26.12 -18.55
N LYS A 47 44.66 26.05 -17.32
CA LYS A 47 44.27 25.04 -16.34
C LYS A 47 42.77 25.13 -15.99
N LEU A 48 42.29 26.32 -15.64
CA LEU A 48 40.88 26.54 -15.30
C LEU A 48 39.94 26.29 -16.50
N GLU A 49 40.36 26.62 -17.71
CA GLU A 49 39.60 26.28 -18.92
C GLU A 49 39.47 24.77 -19.12
N ASN A 50 40.52 24.00 -18.86
CA ASN A 50 40.50 22.55 -19.00
C ASN A 50 39.64 21.89 -17.90
N GLU A 51 39.71 22.39 -16.67
CA GLU A 51 38.81 21.98 -15.58
C GLU A 51 37.34 22.31 -15.91
N LEU A 52 37.06 23.48 -16.48
CA LEU A 52 35.72 23.89 -16.91
C LEU A 52 35.19 23.05 -18.09
N LYS A 53 36.06 22.69 -19.06
CA LYS A 53 35.72 21.76 -20.16
C LYS A 53 35.38 20.37 -19.62
N ALA A 54 36.15 19.84 -18.68
CA ALA A 54 35.87 18.55 -18.04
C ALA A 54 34.55 18.57 -17.25
N ALA A 55 34.34 19.59 -16.41
CA ALA A 55 33.11 19.75 -15.63
C ALA A 55 31.85 19.92 -16.51
N ASN A 56 31.95 20.62 -17.65
CA ASN A 56 30.85 20.70 -18.62
C ASN A 56 30.55 19.34 -19.26
N GLY A 57 31.57 18.56 -19.64
CA GLY A 57 31.37 17.21 -20.17
C GLY A 57 30.70 16.26 -19.17
N GLU A 58 31.12 16.30 -17.90
CA GLU A 58 30.43 15.58 -16.82
C GLU A 58 28.98 16.03 -16.65
N ARG A 59 28.72 17.36 -16.72
CA ARG A 59 27.36 17.91 -16.67
C ARG A 59 26.48 17.33 -17.77
N GLU A 60 26.92 17.34 -19.03
CA GLU A 60 26.17 16.81 -20.18
C GLU A 60 25.87 15.30 -20.04
N VAL A 61 26.81 14.51 -19.53
CA VAL A 61 26.60 13.09 -19.24
C VAL A 61 25.57 12.88 -18.12
N THR A 62 25.58 13.71 -17.06
CA THR A 62 24.56 13.63 -16.01
C THR A 62 23.19 14.11 -16.49
N GLU A 63 23.12 15.14 -17.33
CA GLU A 63 21.90 15.70 -17.89
C GLU A 63 21.20 14.69 -18.82
N THR A 64 21.94 14.09 -19.76
CA THR A 64 21.43 13.01 -20.63
C THR A 64 20.96 11.80 -19.83
N ARG A 65 21.68 11.41 -18.76
CA ARG A 65 21.23 10.35 -17.85
C ARG A 65 19.92 10.70 -17.13
N CYS A 66 19.77 11.94 -16.66
CA CYS A 66 18.53 12.42 -16.03
C CYS A 66 17.35 12.43 -17.01
N VAL A 67 17.55 12.85 -18.26
CA VAL A 67 16.52 12.79 -19.32
C VAL A 67 16.10 11.34 -19.57
N ASN A 68 17.05 10.42 -19.73
CA ASN A 68 16.77 9.00 -19.95
C ASN A 68 16.01 8.35 -18.78
N LEU A 69 16.35 8.70 -17.54
CA LEU A 69 15.62 8.26 -16.35
C LEU A 69 14.19 8.82 -16.31
N ASN A 70 13.99 10.09 -16.68
CA ASN A 70 12.65 10.68 -16.76
C ASN A 70 11.77 10.02 -17.82
N ILE A 71 12.33 9.68 -18.98
CA ILE A 71 11.62 8.91 -20.03
C ILE A 71 11.22 7.53 -19.51
N ALA A 72 12.15 6.79 -18.89
CA ALA A 72 11.86 5.47 -18.33
C ALA A 72 10.80 5.52 -17.20
N LEU A 73 10.81 6.57 -16.38
CA LEU A 73 9.77 6.81 -15.36
C LEU A 73 8.41 7.13 -15.99
N ALA A 74 8.36 7.94 -17.05
CA ALA A 74 7.12 8.22 -17.78
C ALA A 74 6.52 6.96 -18.40
N ASP A 75 7.34 6.11 -19.03
CA ASP A 75 6.90 4.83 -19.59
C ASP A 75 6.38 3.86 -18.51
N LYS A 76 7.04 3.83 -17.33
CA LYS A 76 6.57 3.00 -16.20
C LYS A 76 5.27 3.52 -15.60
N THR A 77 5.09 4.83 -15.46
CA THR A 77 3.81 5.44 -15.07
C THR A 77 2.71 5.03 -16.05
N LYS A 78 2.96 5.19 -17.36
CA LYS A 78 2.02 4.80 -18.42
C LYS A 78 1.74 3.28 -18.45
N GLN A 79 2.69 2.44 -18.06
CA GLN A 79 2.47 1.00 -17.90
C GLN A 79 1.51 0.72 -16.73
N LEU A 80 1.73 1.34 -15.57
CA LEU A 80 0.87 1.21 -14.40
C LEU A 80 -0.57 1.69 -14.69
N GLU A 81 -0.73 2.85 -15.34
CA GLU A 81 -2.04 3.38 -15.74
C GLU A 81 -2.86 2.39 -16.58
N ARG A 82 -2.24 1.74 -17.57
CA ARG A 82 -2.90 0.70 -18.39
C ARG A 82 -3.36 -0.47 -17.52
N THR A 83 -2.46 -1.02 -16.69
CA THR A 83 -2.82 -2.15 -15.81
C THR A 83 -3.94 -1.79 -14.83
N ILE A 84 -3.95 -0.55 -14.29
CA ILE A 84 -5.02 -0.07 -13.41
C ILE A 84 -6.35 0.04 -14.17
N ALA A 85 -6.34 0.51 -15.42
CA ALA A 85 -7.54 0.57 -16.26
C ALA A 85 -8.08 -0.83 -16.60
N GLU A 86 -7.21 -1.78 -16.92
CA GLU A 86 -7.56 -3.19 -17.17
C GLU A 86 -8.21 -3.83 -15.93
N HIS A 87 -7.59 -3.71 -14.75
CA HIS A 87 -8.15 -4.23 -13.49
C HIS A 87 -9.48 -3.57 -13.13
N ARG A 88 -9.66 -2.26 -13.39
CA ARG A 88 -10.95 -1.57 -13.18
C ARG A 88 -12.04 -2.10 -14.12
N SER A 89 -11.72 -2.37 -15.38
CA SER A 89 -12.65 -2.96 -16.36
C SER A 89 -13.05 -4.38 -15.96
N GLN A 90 -12.07 -5.21 -15.59
CA GLN A 90 -12.31 -6.57 -15.09
C GLN A 90 -13.18 -6.57 -13.82
N LYS A 91 -12.87 -5.69 -12.86
CA LYS A 91 -13.67 -5.51 -11.65
C LYS A 91 -15.13 -5.17 -11.98
N LEU A 92 -15.38 -4.20 -12.86
CA LEU A 92 -16.74 -3.81 -13.26
C LEU A 92 -17.49 -4.96 -13.93
N SER A 93 -16.81 -5.76 -14.76
CA SER A 93 -17.38 -6.96 -15.38
C SER A 93 -17.78 -8.02 -14.34
N LEU A 94 -16.92 -8.27 -13.35
CA LEU A 94 -17.21 -9.20 -12.26
C LEU A 94 -18.35 -8.69 -11.35
N GLU A 95 -18.36 -7.41 -10.99
CA GLU A 95 -19.46 -6.79 -10.22
C GLU A 95 -20.80 -6.91 -10.95
N THR A 96 -20.80 -6.71 -12.27
CA THR A 96 -21.98 -6.89 -13.13
C THR A 96 -22.45 -8.35 -13.13
N LEU A 97 -21.53 -9.31 -13.30
CA LEU A 97 -21.84 -10.73 -13.31
C LEU A 97 -22.38 -11.22 -11.95
N ILE A 98 -21.78 -10.77 -10.84
CA ILE A 98 -22.26 -11.04 -9.48
C ILE A 98 -23.67 -10.50 -9.30
N GLN A 99 -23.94 -9.27 -9.77
CA GLN A 99 -25.27 -8.66 -9.67
C GLN A 99 -26.32 -9.44 -10.49
N CYS A 100 -25.96 -9.94 -11.68
CA CYS A 100 -26.83 -10.80 -12.48
C CYS A 100 -27.14 -12.13 -11.77
N TYR A 101 -26.14 -12.84 -11.24
CA TYR A 101 -26.36 -14.09 -10.52
C TYR A 101 -27.15 -13.88 -9.22
N LYS A 102 -26.89 -12.80 -8.49
CA LYS A 102 -27.67 -12.44 -7.29
C LYS A 102 -29.14 -12.21 -7.63
N SER A 103 -29.43 -11.43 -8.67
CA SER A 103 -30.81 -11.20 -9.12
C SER A 103 -31.51 -12.50 -9.56
N GLN A 104 -30.77 -13.43 -10.17
CA GLN A 104 -31.30 -14.73 -10.58
C GLN A 104 -31.60 -15.65 -9.38
N LEU A 105 -30.76 -15.62 -8.34
CA LEU A 105 -31.02 -16.31 -7.07
C LEU A 105 -32.27 -15.74 -6.39
N GLU A 106 -32.37 -14.42 -6.24
CA GLU A 106 -33.54 -13.75 -5.65
C GLU A 106 -34.85 -14.07 -6.39
N GLU A 107 -34.82 -14.14 -7.73
CA GLU A 107 -35.97 -14.56 -8.54
C GLU A 107 -36.35 -16.03 -8.32
N LYS A 108 -35.36 -16.94 -8.26
CA LYS A 108 -35.60 -18.37 -8.01
C LYS A 108 -36.09 -18.65 -6.59
N ASP A 109 -35.51 -18.00 -5.59
CA ASP A 109 -35.94 -18.12 -4.20
C ASP A 109 -37.37 -17.62 -4.02
N LYS A 110 -37.72 -16.48 -4.65
CA LYS A 110 -39.10 -16.00 -4.67
C LYS A 110 -40.05 -16.97 -5.37
N ALA A 111 -39.68 -17.50 -6.54
CA ALA A 111 -40.51 -18.47 -7.25
C ALA A 111 -40.72 -19.76 -6.44
N ASN A 112 -39.68 -20.25 -5.75
CA ASN A 112 -39.76 -21.39 -4.84
C ASN A 112 -40.65 -21.08 -3.62
N GLN A 113 -40.56 -19.86 -3.07
CA GLN A 113 -41.38 -19.41 -1.95
C GLN A 113 -42.87 -19.29 -2.33
N ASP A 114 -43.17 -18.76 -3.52
CA ASP A 114 -44.52 -18.69 -4.08
C ASP A 114 -45.08 -20.10 -4.33
N GLN A 115 -44.28 -21.04 -4.86
CA GLN A 115 -44.66 -22.44 -5.02
C GLN A 115 -44.91 -23.14 -3.68
N ALA A 116 -44.06 -22.91 -2.67
CA ALA A 116 -44.26 -23.46 -1.33
C ALA A 116 -45.53 -22.92 -0.68
N ALA A 117 -45.83 -21.62 -0.84
CA ALA A 117 -47.08 -21.02 -0.37
C ALA A 117 -48.31 -21.61 -1.07
N GLN A 118 -48.24 -21.83 -2.38
CA GLN A 118 -49.29 -22.47 -3.17
C GLN A 118 -49.57 -23.90 -2.67
N LEU A 119 -48.52 -24.72 -2.48
CA LEU A 119 -48.63 -26.10 -1.99
C LEU A 119 -49.12 -26.16 -0.53
N MET A 120 -48.66 -25.25 0.35
CA MET A 120 -49.17 -25.17 1.72
C MET A 120 -50.68 -24.89 1.74
N LYS A 121 -51.15 -23.97 0.89
CA LYS A 121 -52.58 -23.64 0.75
C LYS A 121 -53.40 -24.80 0.21
N GLU A 122 -52.85 -25.58 -0.74
CA GLU A 122 -53.49 -26.79 -1.27
C GLU A 122 -53.58 -27.89 -0.20
N VAL A 123 -52.50 -28.16 0.53
CA VAL A 123 -52.47 -29.10 1.66
C VAL A 123 -53.45 -28.67 2.77
N GLU A 124 -53.55 -27.38 3.07
CA GLU A 124 -54.53 -26.88 4.04
C GLU A 124 -55.98 -27.04 3.56
N GLY A 125 -56.24 -26.77 2.28
CA GLY A 125 -57.54 -27.02 1.64
C GLY A 125 -57.96 -28.50 1.68
N LEU A 126 -57.04 -29.40 1.33
CA LEU A 126 -57.26 -30.86 1.40
C LEU A 126 -57.44 -31.34 2.85
N ARG A 127 -56.66 -30.83 3.80
CA ARG A 127 -56.83 -31.11 5.24
C ARG A 127 -58.19 -30.64 5.75
N LYS A 128 -58.70 -29.51 5.27
CA LYS A 128 -60.03 -29.01 5.61
C LYS A 128 -61.12 -29.92 5.03
N GLN A 129 -61.04 -30.29 3.75
CA GLN A 129 -61.98 -31.24 3.14
C GLN A 129 -61.98 -32.60 3.84
N LEU A 130 -60.81 -33.12 4.22
CA LEU A 130 -60.69 -34.36 4.98
C LEU A 130 -61.34 -34.25 6.37
N ARG A 131 -61.19 -33.10 7.04
CA ARG A 131 -61.87 -32.82 8.32
C ARG A 131 -63.39 -32.72 8.15
N GLU A 132 -63.87 -32.12 7.07
CA GLU A 132 -65.30 -32.00 6.74
C GLU A 132 -65.94 -33.34 6.35
N GLN A 133 -65.16 -34.32 5.89
CA GLN A 133 -65.60 -35.70 5.68
C GLN A 133 -65.45 -36.61 6.92
N ALA A 134 -64.76 -36.16 7.98
CA ALA A 134 -64.38 -37.00 9.12
C ALA A 134 -65.37 -37.01 10.29
N GLU A 135 -66.50 -36.29 10.21
CA GLU A 135 -67.62 -36.39 11.16
C GLU A 135 -68.95 -36.22 10.39
N PRO A 136 -70.03 -36.95 10.74
CA PRO A 136 -70.26 -37.61 12.02
C PRO A 136 -70.01 -39.12 12.02
N ALA A 137 -69.06 -39.58 12.84
CA ALA A 137 -68.86 -41.00 13.15
C ALA A 137 -68.39 -41.28 14.59
N MET A 138 -68.40 -40.31 15.52
CA MET A 138 -68.19 -40.62 16.94
C MET A 138 -68.97 -39.72 17.94
N THR A 139 -70.00 -40.28 18.57
CA THR A 139 -70.60 -39.75 19.81
C THR A 139 -70.81 -40.88 20.83
N VAL A 140 -70.86 -40.53 22.13
CA VAL A 140 -70.98 -41.43 23.32
C VAL A 140 -69.66 -42.15 23.67
N ALA A 141 -69.07 -42.11 24.88
CA ALA A 141 -69.31 -41.42 26.17
C ALA A 141 -67.93 -41.02 26.78
N VAL A 142 -67.74 -40.25 27.87
CA VAL A 142 -68.18 -40.42 29.29
C VAL A 142 -68.14 -39.04 30.01
N ALA A 143 -68.83 -38.93 31.15
CA ALA A 143 -69.17 -37.68 31.84
C ALA A 143 -68.06 -36.99 32.66
N SER A 144 -68.27 -35.68 32.88
CA SER A 144 -67.67 -34.79 33.90
C SER A 144 -68.22 -35.07 35.32
N PRO A 145 -67.78 -34.40 36.42
CA PRO A 145 -67.01 -33.13 36.52
C PRO A 145 -65.64 -33.36 37.25
N GLU A 146 -64.88 -32.44 37.89
CA GLU A 146 -65.12 -31.13 38.52
C GLU A 146 -63.99 -30.06 38.27
N THR A 147 -64.04 -29.00 39.07
CA THR A 147 -63.53 -27.62 38.92
C THR A 147 -62.30 -27.26 39.82
N GLU A 148 -61.70 -26.08 39.53
CA GLU A 148 -60.92 -25.18 40.43
C GLU A 148 -59.38 -25.30 40.65
N THR A 149 -58.66 -24.42 39.93
CA THR A 149 -57.66 -23.41 40.39
C THR A 149 -56.67 -23.60 41.57
N VAL A 150 -55.37 -23.47 41.23
CA VAL A 150 -54.31 -22.65 41.90
C VAL A 150 -53.66 -23.13 43.24
N ALA A 151 -52.37 -22.77 43.42
CA ALA A 151 -51.50 -22.88 44.62
C ALA A 151 -50.79 -24.26 44.82
N VAL A 152 -49.45 -24.42 44.69
CA VAL A 152 -48.29 -23.93 45.50
C VAL A 152 -47.78 -24.99 46.50
N THR A 153 -46.45 -25.04 46.69
CA THR A 153 -45.64 -25.89 47.60
C THR A 153 -45.71 -27.41 47.35
N ALA A 154 -44.64 -28.11 46.94
CA ALA A 154 -43.28 -28.27 47.50
C ALA A 154 -43.16 -29.41 48.53
N THR A 155 -42.00 -30.08 48.51
CA THR A 155 -41.60 -31.23 49.36
C THR A 155 -42.32 -32.55 49.02
N THR A 156 -41.69 -33.74 49.01
CA THR A 156 -40.33 -34.10 49.47
C THR A 156 -39.77 -35.31 48.69
N SER A 157 -38.44 -35.31 48.48
CA SER A 157 -37.48 -36.44 48.60
C SER A 157 -37.92 -37.90 48.36
N THR A 158 -37.14 -38.81 47.78
CA THR A 158 -35.77 -38.78 47.19
C THR A 158 -35.51 -40.18 46.62
N SER A 159 -34.90 -40.29 45.44
CA SER A 159 -33.82 -41.27 45.23
C SER A 159 -32.98 -40.84 44.03
N ALA A 160 -31.92 -40.09 44.30
CA ALA A 160 -31.01 -39.62 43.27
C ALA A 160 -30.07 -40.75 42.82
N ARG A 161 -29.92 -40.92 41.51
CA ARG A 161 -28.79 -41.64 40.89
C ARG A 161 -28.27 -40.87 39.68
N THR A 162 -27.52 -39.81 39.99
CA THR A 162 -26.34 -39.35 39.24
C THR A 162 -26.41 -39.46 37.71
N ASP A 163 -27.05 -38.49 37.07
CA ASP A 163 -26.73 -38.18 35.67
C ASP A 163 -25.30 -37.58 35.62
N PRO A 164 -24.43 -38.04 34.70
CA PRO A 164 -23.14 -37.40 34.47
C PRO A 164 -23.34 -36.04 33.78
N PRO A 165 -22.45 -35.06 33.98
CA PRO A 165 -22.58 -33.76 33.33
C PRO A 165 -22.47 -33.91 31.81
N LEU A 166 -23.46 -33.38 31.10
CA LEU A 166 -23.37 -33.12 29.67
C LEU A 166 -22.22 -32.13 29.44
N LEU A 167 -21.08 -32.64 28.94
CA LEU A 167 -20.19 -31.79 28.17
C LEU A 167 -20.94 -31.42 26.89
N GLU A 168 -21.11 -30.13 26.66
CA GLU A 168 -21.47 -29.60 25.35
C GLU A 168 -20.38 -30.05 24.37
N ARG A 169 -20.77 -30.88 23.38
CA ARG A 169 -19.89 -31.16 22.24
C ARG A 169 -19.95 -29.92 21.36
N GLU A 170 -18.77 -29.35 21.10
CA GLU A 170 -18.55 -28.33 20.08
C GLU A 170 -19.21 -28.76 18.75
N ASP A 171 -19.89 -27.83 18.09
CA ASP A 171 -20.56 -28.09 16.82
C ASP A 171 -19.53 -28.49 15.76
N GLY A 172 -19.56 -29.77 15.38
CA GLY A 172 -18.76 -30.29 14.28
C GLY A 172 -19.29 -29.78 12.95
N GLU A 173 -18.86 -28.59 12.54
CA GLU A 173 -19.10 -28.06 11.19
C GLU A 173 -18.53 -29.04 10.14
N GLY A 174 -19.37 -29.47 9.18
CA GLY A 174 -18.87 -30.22 8.01
C GLY A 174 -19.60 -31.50 7.61
N SER A 175 -20.92 -31.63 7.80
CA SER A 175 -21.69 -32.61 7.03
C SER A 175 -22.04 -32.03 5.65
N GLU A 176 -21.11 -32.11 4.70
CA GLU A 176 -21.38 -31.81 3.30
C GLU A 176 -22.36 -32.84 2.72
N TYR A 177 -23.62 -32.43 2.58
CA TYR A 177 -24.70 -33.26 2.07
C TYR A 177 -24.52 -33.48 0.56
N ILE A 178 -24.01 -34.65 0.17
CA ILE A 178 -24.01 -35.07 -1.24
C ILE A 178 -25.44 -35.49 -1.61
N PRO A 179 -26.09 -34.87 -2.61
CA PRO A 179 -27.38 -35.36 -3.11
C PRO A 179 -27.21 -36.73 -3.77
N GLU A 180 -27.80 -37.76 -3.16
CA GLU A 180 -27.85 -39.11 -3.73
C GLU A 180 -28.70 -39.14 -5.02
N TYR A 181 -28.04 -38.95 -6.17
CA TYR A 181 -28.61 -39.24 -7.49
C TYR A 181 -27.71 -40.21 -8.27
N SER A 182 -27.57 -41.44 -7.76
CA SER A 182 -27.23 -42.61 -8.57
C SER A 182 -28.50 -43.42 -8.84
N PRO A 183 -29.00 -43.48 -10.09
CA PRO A 183 -30.16 -44.30 -10.43
C PRO A 183 -29.75 -45.77 -10.57
N SER A 184 -29.66 -46.49 -9.44
CA SER A 184 -29.52 -47.95 -9.44
C SER A 184 -30.82 -48.60 -8.97
N ASN A 185 -31.70 -48.88 -9.94
CA ASN A 185 -32.83 -49.77 -9.73
C ASN A 185 -32.32 -51.19 -9.47
N SER A 186 -32.24 -51.60 -8.21
CA SER A 186 -32.08 -53.01 -7.84
C SER A 186 -32.99 -53.34 -6.65
N PRO A 187 -33.99 -54.23 -6.83
CA PRO A 187 -34.94 -54.54 -5.76
C PRO A 187 -34.27 -55.42 -4.70
N VAL A 188 -34.39 -55.01 -3.44
CA VAL A 188 -33.98 -55.81 -2.27
C VAL A 188 -34.84 -57.08 -2.20
N PRO A 189 -34.27 -58.30 -2.28
CA PRO A 189 -35.01 -59.52 -2.04
C PRO A 189 -34.87 -59.93 -0.57
N SER A 190 -35.90 -59.66 0.23
CA SER A 190 -36.00 -60.12 1.62
C SER A 190 -36.31 -61.63 1.72
N THR A 191 -35.44 -62.46 1.17
CA THR A 191 -35.44 -63.93 1.36
C THR A 191 -34.00 -64.46 1.33
N PRO A 192 -33.65 -65.46 2.16
CA PRO A 192 -32.34 -66.10 2.06
C PRO A 192 -32.30 -66.90 0.76
N LYS A 193 -31.45 -66.47 -0.19
CA LYS A 193 -31.17 -67.27 -1.39
C LYS A 193 -30.56 -68.61 -0.93
N PRO A 194 -31.01 -69.77 -1.45
CA PRO A 194 -30.41 -71.04 -1.12
C PRO A 194 -28.94 -71.02 -1.54
N LEU A 195 -28.05 -71.37 -0.62
CA LEU A 195 -26.61 -71.47 -0.92
C LEU A 195 -26.43 -72.50 -2.03
N LEU A 196 -25.72 -72.11 -3.10
CA LEU A 196 -25.40 -73.01 -4.20
C LEU A 196 -24.55 -74.17 -3.67
N PRO A 197 -24.87 -75.44 -4.01
CA PRO A 197 -24.08 -76.58 -3.58
C PRO A 197 -22.62 -76.43 -4.00
N LEU A 198 -21.70 -76.84 -3.14
CA LEU A 198 -20.26 -76.71 -3.38
C LEU A 198 -19.84 -77.36 -4.71
N ASP A 199 -20.46 -78.49 -5.06
CA ASP A 199 -20.20 -79.20 -6.32
C ASP A 199 -20.46 -78.32 -7.55
N LYS A 200 -21.52 -77.48 -7.55
CA LYS A 200 -21.81 -76.53 -8.64
C LYS A 200 -20.82 -75.37 -8.72
N LEU A 201 -20.23 -74.98 -7.59
CA LEU A 201 -19.17 -73.97 -7.53
C LEU A 201 -17.84 -74.55 -8.05
N LEU A 202 -17.56 -75.82 -7.76
CA LEU A 202 -16.38 -76.53 -8.25
C LEU A 202 -16.49 -76.85 -9.75
N GLU A 203 -17.67 -77.25 -10.24
CA GLU A 203 -17.97 -77.39 -11.68
C GLU A 203 -17.69 -76.09 -12.46
N SER A 204 -18.03 -74.92 -11.88
CA SER A 204 -17.72 -73.62 -12.50
C SER A 204 -16.24 -73.23 -12.51
N SER A 205 -15.40 -73.92 -11.73
CA SER A 205 -13.95 -73.67 -11.68
C SER A 205 -13.14 -74.56 -12.63
N ASP A 206 -13.70 -75.67 -13.12
CA ASP A 206 -12.97 -76.66 -13.94
C ASP A 206 -13.25 -76.51 -15.46
N ASN A 207 -14.21 -75.66 -15.84
CA ASN A 207 -14.47 -75.26 -17.22
C ASN A 207 -14.09 -73.78 -17.46
N PRO A 208 -12.95 -73.49 -18.13
CA PRO A 208 -12.54 -72.11 -18.45
C PRO A 208 -13.44 -71.37 -19.47
N HIS A 209 -14.52 -72.00 -19.94
CA HIS A 209 -15.30 -71.61 -21.10
C HIS A 209 -16.82 -71.75 -20.86
N GLU A 210 -17.39 -70.99 -19.91
CA GLU A 210 -18.87 -70.88 -19.82
C GLU A 210 -19.46 -69.50 -19.48
N PHE A 211 -18.65 -68.53 -19.03
CA PHE A 211 -19.07 -67.12 -18.93
C PHE A 211 -18.12 -66.16 -19.66
N PRO A 212 -18.19 -66.06 -21.01
CA PRO A 212 -17.38 -65.14 -21.79
C PRO A 212 -17.56 -63.67 -21.37
N GLY A 213 -18.78 -63.28 -20.98
CA GLY A 213 -19.12 -61.89 -20.67
C GLY A 213 -18.66 -61.39 -19.30
N GLU A 214 -18.51 -62.24 -18.28
CA GLU A 214 -18.29 -61.77 -16.90
C GLU A 214 -16.85 -61.29 -16.67
N ARG A 215 -15.87 -61.99 -17.27
CA ARG A 215 -14.47 -61.54 -17.30
C ARG A 215 -14.29 -60.27 -18.13
N GLU A 216 -14.96 -60.19 -19.27
CA GLU A 216 -14.92 -59.02 -20.16
C GLU A 216 -15.61 -57.79 -19.53
N GLN A 217 -16.68 -58.00 -18.75
CA GLN A 217 -17.30 -56.97 -17.91
C GLN A 217 -16.35 -56.48 -16.81
N LEU A 218 -15.74 -57.38 -16.03
CA LEU A 218 -14.78 -57.00 -14.98
C LEU A 218 -13.55 -56.26 -15.54
N GLU A 219 -13.03 -56.68 -16.69
CA GLU A 219 -11.92 -56.01 -17.36
C GLU A 219 -12.32 -54.63 -17.91
N GLY A 220 -13.57 -54.49 -18.40
CA GLY A 220 -14.20 -53.22 -18.74
C GLY A 220 -14.38 -52.28 -17.55
N GLU A 221 -14.85 -52.79 -16.40
CA GLU A 221 -14.99 -52.01 -15.16
C GLU A 221 -13.63 -51.55 -14.62
N VAL A 222 -12.62 -52.43 -14.59
CA VAL A 222 -11.25 -52.07 -14.19
C VAL A 222 -10.65 -51.01 -15.13
N SER A 223 -10.92 -51.10 -16.43
CA SER A 223 -10.53 -50.07 -17.41
C SER A 223 -11.25 -48.74 -17.15
N GLY A 224 -12.56 -48.78 -16.88
CA GLY A 224 -13.36 -47.60 -16.52
C GLY A 224 -12.90 -46.92 -15.23
N LEU A 225 -12.60 -47.70 -14.19
CA LEU A 225 -12.06 -47.22 -12.91
C LEU A 225 -10.66 -46.60 -13.08
N ARG A 226 -9.78 -47.21 -13.90
CA ARG A 226 -8.49 -46.61 -14.25
C ARG A 226 -8.65 -45.28 -14.99
N ALA A 227 -9.62 -45.19 -15.90
CA ALA A 227 -9.92 -43.95 -16.61
C ALA A 227 -10.49 -42.85 -15.69
N GLU A 228 -11.34 -43.19 -14.72
CA GLU A 228 -11.83 -42.21 -13.74
C GLU A 228 -10.75 -41.80 -12.73
N LEU A 229 -9.89 -42.74 -12.31
CA LEU A 229 -8.73 -42.43 -11.47
C LEU A 229 -7.78 -41.45 -12.18
N GLU A 230 -7.50 -41.66 -13.47
CA GLU A 230 -6.68 -40.77 -14.29
C GLU A 230 -7.35 -39.40 -14.50
N ARG A 231 -8.69 -39.35 -14.68
CA ARG A 231 -9.45 -38.08 -14.69
C ARG A 231 -9.35 -37.35 -13.34
N SER A 232 -9.48 -38.08 -12.23
CA SER A 232 -9.38 -37.54 -10.88
C SER A 232 -7.97 -36.99 -10.58
N HIS A 233 -6.93 -37.74 -10.95
CA HIS A 233 -5.54 -37.33 -10.81
C HIS A 233 -5.23 -36.05 -11.60
N LYS A 234 -5.75 -35.93 -12.83
CA LYS A 234 -5.67 -34.69 -13.64
C LYS A 234 -6.39 -33.51 -12.99
N ARG A 235 -7.60 -33.72 -12.43
CA ARG A 235 -8.33 -32.67 -11.68
C ARG A 235 -7.52 -32.21 -10.46
N ALA A 236 -7.00 -33.14 -9.67
CA ALA A 236 -6.19 -32.84 -8.49
C ALA A 236 -4.90 -32.08 -8.85
N HIS A 237 -4.19 -32.49 -9.90
CA HIS A 237 -2.98 -31.79 -10.37
C HIS A 237 -3.30 -30.37 -10.88
N HIS A 238 -4.42 -30.18 -11.59
CA HIS A 238 -4.83 -28.84 -12.03
C HIS A 238 -5.19 -27.94 -10.85
N GLN A 239 -5.93 -28.46 -9.86
CA GLN A 239 -6.25 -27.74 -8.62
C GLN A 239 -4.98 -27.38 -7.83
N ALA A 240 -4.02 -28.30 -7.69
CA ALA A 240 -2.75 -28.04 -7.02
C ALA A 240 -1.94 -26.94 -7.73
N ALA A 241 -1.93 -26.92 -9.07
CA ALA A 241 -1.29 -25.86 -9.85
C ALA A 241 -1.97 -24.49 -9.64
N LEU A 242 -3.30 -24.44 -9.64
CA LEU A 242 -4.06 -23.21 -9.35
C LEU A 242 -3.86 -22.72 -7.91
N LEU A 243 -3.77 -23.63 -6.93
CA LEU A 243 -3.48 -23.27 -5.55
C LEU A 243 -2.07 -22.67 -5.41
N ALA A 244 -1.05 -23.28 -6.01
CA ALA A 244 0.31 -22.74 -6.02
C ALA A 244 0.40 -21.37 -6.72
N GLU A 245 -0.36 -21.17 -7.81
CA GLU A 245 -0.47 -19.87 -8.48
C GLU A 245 -1.12 -18.83 -7.56
N THR A 246 -2.26 -19.15 -6.93
CA THR A 246 -2.95 -18.22 -6.01
C THR A 246 -2.15 -17.91 -4.74
N GLU A 247 -1.40 -18.86 -4.19
CA GLU A 247 -0.47 -18.66 -3.06
C GLU A 247 0.67 -17.70 -3.45
N GLN A 248 1.31 -17.93 -4.60
CA GLN A 248 2.34 -17.03 -5.12
C GLN A 248 1.78 -15.61 -5.33
N ASP A 249 0.55 -15.52 -5.82
CA ASP A 249 -0.11 -14.25 -6.08
C ASP A 249 -0.59 -13.54 -4.81
N ALA A 250 -0.88 -14.27 -3.73
CA ALA A 250 -1.12 -13.73 -2.40
C ALA A 250 0.16 -13.14 -1.80
N ALA A 251 1.28 -13.87 -1.87
CA ALA A 251 2.58 -13.40 -1.40
C ALA A 251 3.05 -12.11 -2.11
N ARG A 252 2.83 -12.00 -3.44
CA ARG A 252 3.07 -10.74 -4.19
C ARG A 252 2.23 -9.57 -3.67
N LYS A 253 0.94 -9.80 -3.43
CA LYS A 253 0.01 -8.76 -2.92
C LYS A 253 0.41 -8.31 -1.52
N GLU A 254 0.82 -9.23 -0.64
CA GLU A 254 1.33 -8.89 0.69
C GLU A 254 2.61 -8.04 0.65
N GLN A 255 3.57 -8.40 -0.20
CA GLN A 255 4.78 -7.60 -0.42
C GLN A 255 4.44 -6.17 -0.91
N LEU A 256 3.52 -6.04 -1.86
CA LEU A 256 3.06 -4.74 -2.35
C LEU A 256 2.37 -3.91 -1.24
N ILE A 257 1.51 -4.54 -0.42
CA ILE A 257 0.88 -3.91 0.74
C ILE A 257 1.94 -3.41 1.74
N ALA A 258 2.99 -4.20 2.01
CA ALA A 258 4.06 -3.81 2.91
C ALA A 258 4.88 -2.61 2.38
N VAL A 259 5.12 -2.54 1.07
CA VAL A 259 5.77 -1.39 0.42
C VAL A 259 4.87 -0.15 0.47
N LEU A 260 3.59 -0.28 0.11
CA LEU A 260 2.63 0.84 0.15
C LEU A 260 2.45 1.40 1.57
N LYS A 261 2.36 0.55 2.60
CA LYS A 261 2.32 0.99 4.02
C LYS A 261 3.57 1.80 4.41
N LYS A 262 4.77 1.37 3.99
CA LYS A 262 6.01 2.11 4.23
C LYS A 262 6.04 3.46 3.52
N GLU A 263 5.53 3.52 2.29
CA GLU A 263 5.48 4.74 1.49
C GLU A 263 4.45 5.74 2.02
N ILE A 264 3.27 5.29 2.44
CA ILE A 264 2.28 6.13 3.15
C ILE A 264 2.93 6.75 4.40
N GLY A 265 3.55 5.94 5.26
CA GLY A 265 4.26 6.46 6.44
C GLY A 265 5.47 7.35 6.12
N ARG A 266 6.06 7.26 4.91
CA ARG A 266 7.08 8.21 4.44
C ARG A 266 6.43 9.53 4.03
N LEU A 267 5.37 9.48 3.23
CA LEU A 267 4.61 10.65 2.77
C LEU A 267 3.97 11.41 3.93
N GLU A 268 3.39 10.74 4.91
CA GLU A 268 2.85 11.35 6.14
C GLU A 268 3.94 12.13 6.90
N ARG A 269 5.14 11.56 7.07
CA ARG A 269 6.28 12.25 7.68
C ARG A 269 6.79 13.42 6.83
N CYS A 270 6.71 13.33 5.50
CA CYS A 270 7.00 14.45 4.61
C CYS A 270 5.96 15.56 4.75
N ILE A 271 4.67 15.24 4.79
CA ILE A 271 3.56 16.19 4.97
C ILE A 271 3.63 16.87 6.34
N GLN A 272 3.95 16.12 7.42
CA GLN A 272 4.18 16.69 8.75
C GLN A 272 5.40 17.64 8.79
N ARG A 273 6.41 17.42 7.95
CA ARG A 273 7.60 18.28 7.84
C ARG A 273 7.41 19.45 6.87
N GLN A 274 6.48 19.34 5.92
CA GLN A 274 6.16 20.37 4.94
C GLN A 274 5.78 21.74 5.54
N PRO A 275 4.93 21.85 6.60
CA PRO A 275 4.68 23.15 7.22
C PRO A 275 5.95 23.72 7.83
N HIS A 276 6.84 22.92 8.42
CA HIS A 276 8.12 23.42 8.93
C HIS A 276 9.05 23.90 7.81
N ALA A 277 9.08 23.23 6.66
CA ALA A 277 9.89 23.66 5.50
C ALA A 277 9.36 24.95 4.86
N GLN A 278 8.04 25.03 4.61
CA GLN A 278 7.41 26.23 4.04
C GLN A 278 7.40 27.41 5.02
N ASN A 279 7.20 27.14 6.33
CA ASN A 279 7.40 28.13 7.39
C ASN A 279 8.86 28.60 7.40
N THR A 280 9.86 27.72 7.23
CA THR A 280 11.28 28.14 7.18
C THR A 280 11.55 29.14 6.05
N GLU A 281 10.96 28.98 4.87
CA GLU A 281 11.10 29.95 3.77
C GLU A 281 10.36 31.26 4.06
N TYR A 282 9.14 31.19 4.57
CA TYR A 282 8.37 32.37 4.97
C TYR A 282 9.11 33.15 6.08
N MET A 283 9.58 32.45 7.11
CA MET A 283 10.41 32.96 8.20
C MET A 283 11.70 33.60 7.68
N LYS A 284 12.42 32.98 6.74
CA LYS A 284 13.57 33.59 6.05
C LYS A 284 13.18 34.93 5.43
N ASN A 285 12.07 34.99 4.70
CA ASN A 285 11.61 36.22 4.03
C ASN A 285 11.17 37.30 5.03
N ILE A 286 10.53 36.93 6.15
CA ILE A 286 10.13 37.86 7.22
C ILE A 286 11.34 38.38 8.01
N ILE A 287 12.28 37.51 8.39
CA ILE A 287 13.52 37.90 9.07
C ILE A 287 14.37 38.79 8.15
N PHE A 288 14.50 38.44 6.87
CA PHE A 288 15.24 39.26 5.89
C PHE A 288 14.63 40.66 5.79
N LYS A 289 13.31 40.79 5.67
CA LYS A 289 12.62 42.09 5.73
C LYS A 289 12.90 42.83 7.05
N PHE A 290 12.81 42.16 8.19
CA PHE A 290 13.05 42.77 9.52
C PHE A 290 14.49 43.26 9.74
N VAL A 291 15.47 42.70 9.03
CA VAL A 291 16.89 43.11 9.07
C VAL A 291 17.20 44.20 8.04
N THR A 292 16.53 44.19 6.88
CA THR A 292 16.77 45.15 5.78
C THR A 292 15.95 46.45 5.88
N LEU A 293 14.79 46.43 6.56
CA LEU A 293 13.98 47.63 6.77
C LEU A 293 14.61 48.58 7.79
N GLU A 294 14.50 49.88 7.53
CA GLU A 294 14.88 50.93 8.47
C GLU A 294 14.05 50.86 9.77
N THR A 295 14.61 51.36 10.87
CA THR A 295 13.94 51.34 12.18
C THR A 295 12.72 52.26 12.19
N GLY A 296 11.52 51.70 12.33
CA GLY A 296 10.26 52.44 12.21
C GLY A 296 9.02 51.55 12.27
N GLU A 297 7.88 52.07 11.80
CA GLU A 297 6.57 51.41 11.89
C GLU A 297 6.53 50.09 11.12
N ASP A 298 7.15 49.99 9.93
CA ASP A 298 7.19 48.76 9.13
C ASP A 298 7.90 47.62 9.87
N ARG A 299 8.96 47.95 10.63
CA ARG A 299 9.69 46.98 11.45
C ARG A 299 8.88 46.52 12.66
N LEU A 300 8.03 47.39 13.21
CA LEU A 300 7.10 47.06 14.29
C LEU A 300 5.94 46.16 13.84
N GLN A 301 5.43 46.35 12.62
CA GLN A 301 4.38 45.46 12.05
C GLN A 301 4.85 44.01 11.91
N LEU A 302 6.16 43.77 11.74
CA LEU A 302 6.75 42.43 11.66
C LEU A 302 6.96 41.76 13.02
N VAL A 303 6.95 42.50 14.15
CA VAL A 303 7.20 41.94 15.49
C VAL A 303 6.18 40.87 15.90
N PRO A 304 4.85 41.07 15.77
CA PRO A 304 3.85 40.03 16.08
C PRO A 304 3.97 38.80 15.17
N VAL A 305 4.36 39.01 13.91
CA VAL A 305 4.57 37.94 12.93
C VAL A 305 5.79 37.09 13.33
N ILE A 306 6.91 37.72 13.70
CA ILE A 306 8.11 37.00 14.17
C ILE A 306 7.82 36.26 15.49
N THR A 307 7.11 36.90 16.41
CA THR A 307 6.71 36.32 17.71
C THR A 307 5.87 35.06 17.52
N THR A 308 4.90 35.08 16.60
CA THR A 308 4.04 33.92 16.32
C THR A 308 4.76 32.83 15.52
N LEU A 309 5.69 33.18 14.63
CA LEU A 309 6.48 32.22 13.84
C LEU A 309 7.51 31.46 14.68
N LEU A 310 8.21 32.16 15.58
CA LEU A 310 9.27 31.60 16.41
C LEU A 310 8.80 31.18 17.82
N GLN A 311 7.54 31.42 18.17
CA GLN A 311 6.98 31.22 19.52
C GLN A 311 7.81 31.92 20.61
N LEU A 312 8.19 33.17 20.35
CA LEU A 312 9.02 33.95 21.27
C LEU A 312 8.31 34.17 22.61
N SER A 313 9.09 34.14 23.69
CA SER A 313 8.61 34.53 25.01
C SER A 313 8.19 36.02 25.05
N PRO A 314 7.38 36.43 26.04
CA PRO A 314 7.03 37.85 26.24
C PRO A 314 8.27 38.75 26.40
N GLU A 315 9.33 38.26 27.05
CA GLU A 315 10.58 38.99 27.27
C GLU A 315 11.35 39.22 25.95
N GLU A 316 11.49 38.17 25.13
CA GLU A 316 12.13 38.27 23.81
C GLU A 316 11.35 39.18 22.86
N THR A 317 10.01 39.09 22.91
CA THR A 317 9.10 39.97 22.15
C THR A 317 9.27 41.44 22.55
N GLN A 318 9.44 41.72 23.85
CA GLN A 318 9.71 43.07 24.35
C GLN A 318 11.06 43.60 23.83
N ARG A 319 12.13 42.79 23.87
CA ARG A 319 13.44 43.16 23.30
C ARG A 319 13.36 43.42 21.80
N LEU A 320 12.66 42.56 21.06
CA LEU A 320 12.43 42.74 19.61
C LEU A 320 11.67 44.03 19.31
N THR A 321 10.71 44.41 20.15
CA THR A 321 9.96 45.67 20.05
C THR A 321 10.84 46.91 20.30
N ILE A 322 11.74 46.86 21.28
CA ILE A 322 12.70 47.94 21.58
C ILE A 322 13.65 48.15 20.38
N ILE A 323 14.20 47.05 19.85
CA ILE A 323 15.06 47.04 18.66
C ILE A 323 14.30 47.56 17.42
N ALA A 324 13.02 47.20 17.25
CA ALA A 324 12.19 47.68 16.15
C ALA A 324 11.95 49.20 16.19
N LYS A 325 11.85 49.79 17.39
CA LYS A 325 11.78 51.25 17.62
C LYS A 325 13.11 51.99 17.42
N GLY A 326 14.18 51.30 17.03
CA GLY A 326 15.53 51.88 16.90
C GLY A 326 16.21 52.21 18.21
N GLN A 327 15.71 51.69 19.34
CA GLN A 327 16.35 51.81 20.65
C GLN A 327 17.25 50.59 20.87
N SER A 328 18.45 50.81 21.41
CA SER A 328 19.31 49.70 21.83
C SER A 328 18.79 49.15 23.16
N PRO A 329 18.67 47.81 23.33
CA PRO A 329 18.20 47.21 24.58
C PRO A 329 19.19 47.40 25.73
N ASP A 330 20.46 47.71 25.43
CA ASP A 330 21.55 47.93 26.38
C ASP A 330 21.98 49.42 26.44
N SER A 331 21.03 50.35 26.29
CA SER A 331 21.29 51.79 26.48
C SER A 331 20.74 52.34 27.80
N PRO A 332 21.48 52.24 28.92
CA PRO A 332 21.62 53.40 29.78
C PRO A 332 22.35 54.50 28.98
N ALA A 333 22.14 55.77 29.35
CA ALA A 333 22.65 56.93 28.62
C ALA A 333 24.14 56.81 28.21
N GLY A 334 24.40 56.70 26.91
CA GLY A 334 25.77 56.52 26.39
C GLY A 334 25.92 56.86 24.90
N TRP A 335 26.78 57.83 24.62
CA TRP A 335 27.46 58.11 23.33
C TRP A 335 26.61 58.54 22.12
N GLY A 336 25.40 58.03 21.89
CA GLY A 336 24.60 58.39 20.72
C GLY A 336 24.15 59.86 20.67
N SER A 337 23.92 60.48 21.83
CA SER A 337 23.34 61.84 21.93
C SER A 337 24.28 62.98 21.50
N TYR A 338 25.59 62.74 21.35
CA TYR A 338 26.55 63.79 21.03
C TYR A 338 26.65 64.10 19.53
N PHE A 339 26.29 63.15 18.66
CA PHE A 339 26.36 63.36 17.20
C PHE A 339 25.21 64.23 16.66
N SER A 340 24.11 64.36 17.42
CA SER A 340 22.97 65.21 17.05
C SER A 340 23.18 66.71 17.30
N SER A 341 24.29 67.12 17.93
CA SER A 341 24.60 68.55 18.20
C SER A 341 25.58 69.17 17.20
N TRP A 342 26.01 68.42 16.18
CA TRP A 342 26.92 68.88 15.13
C TRP A 342 26.27 68.73 13.75
N ARG A 343 25.15 69.43 13.53
CA ARG A 343 24.63 69.74 12.19
C ARG A 343 23.84 71.04 12.17
#